data_AF-A0A830Z6A8-F1
#
_entry.id   AF-A0A830Z6A8-F1
#
_cell.length_a   1.000
_cell.length_b   1.000
_cell.length_c   1.000
_cell.angle_alpha   90.00
_cell.angle_beta   90.00
_cell.angle_gamma   90.00
#
_symmetry.space_group_name_H-M   'P 1'
#
loop_
_entity.id
_entity.type
_entity.pdbx_description
1 polymer ?
#
loop_
_entity_poly.entity_id
_entity_poly.type
_entity_poly.pdbx_seq_one_letter_code
_entity_poly.pdbx_strand_id
1 'polypeptide(L)'
;MNVTHSNSSTGPVPAKPLRVSGNQLKEIYPELDGWASHLVTKAFVGWQRATGVIVKEVEKRDERFTDFLINAFLDKHRESRA
;
A
#
# COMPACT_ATOMS: atom_id res chain seq x y z
N MET A 1 -24.37 -18.39 -41.68
CA MET A 1 -24.46 -17.19 -40.83
C MET A 1 -24.02 -17.61 -39.44
N ASN A 2 -22.76 -17.35 -39.06
CA ASN A 2 -22.24 -17.76 -37.76
C ASN A 2 -22.43 -16.63 -36.75
N VAL A 3 -23.25 -16.88 -35.73
CA VAL A 3 -23.43 -15.97 -34.59
C VAL A 3 -22.44 -16.39 -33.51
N THR A 4 -21.35 -15.65 -33.38
CA THR A 4 -20.39 -15.80 -32.28
C THR A 4 -20.97 -15.12 -31.04
N HIS A 5 -21.37 -15.89 -30.03
CA HIS A 5 -21.78 -15.35 -28.73
C HIS A 5 -20.54 -14.84 -27.98
N SER A 6 -20.37 -13.52 -27.93
CA SER A 6 -19.41 -12.86 -27.05
C SER A 6 -19.91 -12.96 -25.62
N ASN A 7 -19.32 -13.85 -24.82
CA ASN A 7 -19.67 -13.99 -23.40
C ASN A 7 -18.96 -12.88 -22.61
N SER A 8 -19.66 -11.78 -22.35
CA SER A 8 -19.21 -10.71 -21.44
C SER A 8 -19.42 -11.13 -19.99
N SER A 9 -18.40 -11.77 -19.40
CA SER A 9 -18.33 -12.01 -17.96
C SER A 9 -17.49 -10.92 -17.29
N THR A 10 -18.11 -9.78 -17.01
CA THR A 10 -17.53 -8.74 -16.15
C THR A 10 -17.95 -9.02 -14.70
N GLY A 11 -17.28 -10.00 -14.08
CA GLY A 11 -17.24 -10.08 -12.62
C GLY A 11 -16.29 -9.01 -12.06
N PRO A 12 -16.42 -8.60 -10.78
CA PRO A 12 -15.44 -7.71 -10.17
C PRO A 12 -14.11 -8.44 -10.12
N VAL A 13 -13.17 -8.02 -10.97
CA VAL A 13 -11.79 -8.49 -10.92
C VAL A 13 -11.30 -8.22 -9.50
N PRO A 14 -10.86 -9.23 -8.71
CA PRO A 14 -10.22 -8.97 -7.45
C PRO A 14 -9.01 -8.11 -7.80
N ALA A 15 -9.00 -6.84 -7.39
CA ALA A 15 -7.85 -5.98 -7.56
C ALA A 15 -6.69 -6.68 -6.84
N LYS A 16 -5.85 -7.39 -7.60
CA LYS A 16 -4.67 -8.07 -7.06
C LYS A 16 -3.92 -7.01 -6.27
N PRO A 17 -3.57 -7.26 -4.99
CA PRO A 17 -2.77 -6.34 -4.22
C PRO A 17 -1.55 -5.99 -5.07
N LEU A 18 -1.36 -4.70 -5.33
CA LEU A 18 -0.24 -4.23 -6.11
C LEU A 18 1.03 -4.83 -5.47
N ARG A 19 1.77 -5.62 -6.24
CA ARG A 19 3.02 -6.24 -5.77
C ARG A 19 4.09 -5.15 -5.75
N VAL A 20 4.00 -4.22 -4.81
CA VAL A 20 5.03 -3.20 -4.61
C VAL A 20 6.17 -3.80 -3.82
N SER A 21 7.39 -3.72 -4.35
CA SER A 21 8.57 -4.13 -3.61
C SER A 21 8.94 -3.08 -2.57
N GLY A 22 9.46 -3.51 -1.43
CA GLY A 22 9.95 -2.57 -0.42
C GLY A 22 11.08 -1.68 -0.93
N ASN A 23 11.90 -2.16 -1.88
CA ASN A 23 12.95 -1.36 -2.50
C ASN A 23 12.38 -0.24 -3.37
N GLN A 24 11.35 -0.52 -4.17
CA GLN A 24 10.64 0.49 -4.95
C GLN A 24 9.97 1.53 -4.04
N LEU A 25 9.41 1.11 -2.91
CA LEU A 25 8.86 2.05 -1.93
C LEU A 25 9.96 2.96 -1.36
N LYS A 26 11.16 2.44 -1.07
CA LYS A 26 12.27 3.26 -0.58
C LYS A 26 12.76 4.32 -1.57
N GLU A 27 12.65 4.09 -2.87
CA GLU A 27 12.96 5.11 -3.87
C GLU A 27 12.03 6.32 -3.76
N ILE A 28 10.80 6.11 -3.29
CA ILE A 28 9.76 7.15 -3.15
C ILE A 28 9.73 7.72 -1.73
N TYR A 29 10.15 6.93 -0.75
CA TYR A 29 10.26 7.28 0.66
C TYR A 29 11.72 7.05 1.11
N PRO A 30 12.67 7.90 0.69
CA PRO A 30 14.10 7.73 1.01
C PRO A 30 14.40 7.77 2.51
N GLU A 31 13.54 8.39 3.31
CA GLU A 31 13.59 8.35 4.78
C GLU A 31 13.45 6.93 5.35
N LEU A 32 12.89 5.99 4.58
CA LEU A 32 12.74 4.58 4.96
C LEU A 32 13.90 3.70 4.46
N ASP A 33 14.94 4.28 3.86
CA ASP A 33 16.04 3.49 3.28
C ASP A 33 16.72 2.59 4.32
N GLY A 34 16.87 3.07 5.56
CA GLY A 34 17.43 2.29 6.67
C GLY A 34 16.54 1.14 7.17
N TRP A 35 15.29 1.03 6.71
CA TRP A 35 14.37 -0.03 7.13
C TRP A 35 14.56 -1.31 6.32
N ALA A 36 14.26 -2.48 6.90
CA ALA A 36 14.22 -3.70 6.10
C ALA A 36 13.07 -3.63 5.07
N SER A 37 13.32 -3.98 3.81
CA SER A 37 12.35 -3.80 2.71
C SER A 37 11.01 -4.49 2.96
N HIS A 38 11.01 -5.66 3.60
CA HIS A 38 9.78 -6.35 3.96
C HIS A 38 8.94 -5.60 5.03
N LEU A 39 9.58 -4.81 5.90
CA LEU A 39 8.87 -3.95 6.87
C LEU A 39 8.22 -2.76 6.18
N VAL A 40 8.92 -2.13 5.23
CA VAL A 40 8.38 -1.04 4.42
C VAL A 40 7.13 -1.50 3.66
N THR A 41 7.20 -2.66 3.00
CA THR A 41 6.04 -3.25 2.32
C THR A 41 4.90 -3.54 3.29
N LYS A 42 5.18 -4.13 4.46
CA LYS A 42 4.14 -4.43 5.47
C LYS A 42 3.47 -3.17 5.99
N ALA A 43 4.25 -2.11 6.26
CA ALA A 43 3.73 -0.84 6.74
C ALA A 43 2.82 -0.19 5.70
N PHE A 44 3.25 -0.18 4.44
CA PHE A 44 2.46 0.37 3.33
C PHE A 44 1.14 -0.39 3.13
N VAL A 45 1.17 -1.73 3.10
CA VAL A 45 -0.04 -2.56 3.02
C VAL A 45 -0.93 -2.37 4.26
N GLY A 46 -0.34 -2.24 5.44
CA GLY A 46 -1.06 -1.99 6.69
C GLY A 46 -1.82 -0.66 6.66
N TRP A 47 -1.17 0.40 6.20
CA TRP A 47 -1.79 1.71 6.00
C TRP A 47 -2.97 1.65 5.02
N GLN A 48 -2.81 1.01 3.87
CA GLN A 48 -3.88 0.85 2.89
C GLN A 48 -5.10 0.13 3.48
N ARG A 49 -4.86 -0.90 4.31
CA ARG A 49 -5.93 -1.63 5.00
C ARG A 49 -6.61 -0.80 6.07
N ALA A 50 -5.85 -0.02 6.84
CA ALA A 50 -6.38 0.81 7.93
C ALA A 50 -7.22 1.99 7.41
N THR A 51 -6.85 2.54 6.26
CA THR A 51 -7.48 3.75 5.69
C THR A 51 -8.46 3.46 4.56
N GLY A 52 -8.43 2.25 3.99
CA GLY A 52 -9.19 1.90 2.78
C GLY A 52 -8.63 2.51 1.49
N VAL A 53 -7.48 3.19 1.56
CA VAL A 53 -6.84 3.81 0.38
C VAL A 53 -6.24 2.73 -0.53
N ILE A 54 -6.69 2.69 -1.78
CA ILE A 54 -6.16 1.79 -2.80
C ILE A 54 -5.22 2.58 -3.71
N VAL A 55 -3.92 2.47 -3.47
CA VAL A 55 -2.88 2.94 -4.39
C VAL A 55 -2.70 1.90 -5.48
N LYS A 56 -3.10 2.25 -6.70
CA LYS A 56 -3.01 1.36 -7.88
C LYS A 56 -1.63 1.38 -8.52
N GLU A 57 -0.91 2.50 -8.42
CA GLU A 57 0.46 2.65 -8.89
C GLU A 57 1.23 3.52 -7.90
N VAL A 58 2.36 3.00 -7.41
CA VAL A 58 3.26 3.75 -6.54
C VAL A 58 4.30 4.44 -7.42
N GLU A 59 3.85 5.40 -8.21
CA GLU A 59 4.73 6.26 -9.01
C GLU A 59 5.04 7.58 -8.30
N LYS A 60 4.18 7.96 -7.34
CA LYS A 60 4.31 9.20 -6.57
C LYS A 60 4.12 8.95 -5.09
N ARG A 61 4.79 9.79 -4.29
CA ARG A 61 4.69 9.83 -2.84
C ARG A 61 3.26 10.21 -2.43
N ASP A 62 2.68 9.44 -1.51
CA ASP A 62 1.41 9.77 -0.86
C ASP A 62 1.71 10.18 0.58
N GLU A 63 1.67 11.48 0.85
CA GLU A 63 2.03 12.03 2.17
C GLU A 63 1.17 11.47 3.30
N ARG A 64 -0.05 10.99 3.01
CA ARG A 64 -0.94 10.37 4.01
C ARG A 64 -0.36 9.06 4.56
N PHE A 65 0.49 8.38 3.80
CA PHE A 65 1.22 7.22 4.31
C PHE A 65 2.26 7.65 5.34
N THR A 66 3.03 8.69 5.06
CA THR A 66 4.02 9.24 5.98
C THR A 66 3.36 9.76 7.27
N ASP A 67 2.23 10.48 7.15
CA ASP A 67 1.45 10.95 8.30
C ASP A 67 0.93 9.78 9.15
N PHE A 68 0.48 8.70 8.50
CA PHE A 68 0.06 7.48 9.20
C PHE A 68 1.21 6.85 9.99
N LEU A 69 2.42 6.79 9.43
CA LEU A 69 3.59 6.27 10.14
C LEU A 69 3.91 7.11 11.37
N ILE A 70 3.93 8.43 11.23
CA ILE A 70 4.21 9.36 12.35
C ILE A 70 3.20 9.14 13.47
N ASN A 71 1.91 9.11 13.15
CA ASN A 71 0.85 8.86 14.14
C ASN A 71 1.01 7.50 14.81
N ALA A 72 1.28 6.44 14.05
CA ALA A 72 1.50 5.10 14.61
C ALA A 72 2.70 5.05 15.57
N PHE A 73 3.79 5.76 15.30
CA PHE A 73 4.92 5.85 16.24
C PHE A 73 4.56 6.65 17.49
N LEU A 74 3.86 7.78 17.35
CA LEU A 74 3.44 8.60 18.48
C LEU A 74 2.51 7.82 19.40
N ASP A 75 1.55 7.08 18.85
CA ASP A 75 0.61 6.25 19.61
C ASP A 75 1.35 5.14 20.36
N LYS A 76 2.27 4.43 19.68
CA LYS A 76 3.10 3.41 20.34
C LYS A 76 3.98 3.98 21.45
N HIS A 77 4.52 5.18 21.26
CA HIS A 77 5.32 5.87 22.28
C HIS A 77 4.47 6.37 23.46
N ARG A 78 3.17 6.64 23.26
CA ARG A 78 2.23 6.94 24.36
C ARG A 78 1.88 5.68 25.13
N GLU A 79 1.59 4.58 24.43
CA GLU A 79 1.29 3.27 25.03
C GLU A 79 2.47 2.76 25.87
N SER A 80 3.70 2.90 25.39
CA SER A 80 4.91 2.44 26.11
C SER A 80 5.21 3.22 27.40
N ARG A 81 4.55 4.37 27.61
CA ARG A 81 4.71 5.23 28.78
C ARG A 81 3.56 5.12 29.77
N ALA A 82 2.50 4.39 29.42
CA ALA A 82 1.37 4.08 30.29
C ALA A 82 1.65 2.79 31.09
#